data_AF-A0AAV2SHL1-F1
#
_entry.id   AF-A0AAV2SHL1-F1
#
_cell.length_a   1.000
_cell.length_b   1.000
_cell.length_c   1.000
_cell.angle_alpha   90.00
_cell.angle_beta   90.00
_cell.angle_gamma   90.00
#
_symmetry.space_group_name_H-M   'P 1'
#
loop_
_entity.id
_entity.type
_entity.pdbx_description
1 polymer ?
#
loop_
_entity_poly.entity_id
_entity_poly.type
_entity_poly.pdbx_seq_one_letter_code
_entity_poly.pdbx_strand_id
1 'polypeptide(L)'
;VSNDMDLECSSVVSEEQLKHIFKADFPLKNFREIRIVDNNTLKVLEASVFHGISFEIIYIIHNNLEVIESQALNSCYENATEIVVSYNKITSFSFDELSQYPKLSHFGISSNSLNVIPADAFHGLTALEHLYISDNNADIVGSFQELPNLHDIRLDHNNITIIPSQFIKMAALISVTLLCLTIT
;
A
#
# COMPACT_ATOMS: atom_id res chain seq x y z
N VAL A 1 14.67 13.43 12.15
CA VAL A 1 14.71 12.54 13.32
C VAL A 1 13.36 11.85 13.32
N SER A 2 13.33 10.58 12.91
CA SER A 2 12.19 9.70 13.17
C SER A 2 11.91 9.78 14.66
N ASN A 3 10.71 10.20 15.06
CA ASN A 3 10.31 10.10 16.45
C ASN A 3 9.76 8.69 16.64
N ASP A 4 10.25 7.92 17.63
CA ASP A 4 9.75 6.59 18.01
C ASP A 4 8.31 6.59 18.58
N MET A 5 7.48 7.53 18.12
CA MET A 5 6.09 7.66 18.51
C MET A 5 5.20 7.02 17.47
N ASP A 6 4.31 6.16 17.96
CA ASP A 6 3.31 5.47 17.17
C ASP A 6 1.91 6.01 17.52
N LEU A 7 1.01 5.99 16.54
CA LEU A 7 -0.38 6.43 16.67
C LEU A 7 -1.33 5.25 16.47
N GLU A 8 -2.06 4.90 17.51
CA GLU A 8 -3.08 3.84 17.50
C GLU A 8 -4.47 4.44 17.26
N CYS A 9 -5.05 4.14 16.10
CA CYS A 9 -6.31 4.68 15.61
C CYS A 9 -7.38 3.59 15.36
N SER A 10 -7.15 2.35 15.80
CA SER A 10 -8.10 1.23 15.64
C SER A 10 -9.46 1.47 16.28
N SER A 11 -9.52 2.29 17.34
CA SER A 11 -10.77 2.59 18.08
C SER A 11 -11.59 3.75 17.49
N VAL A 12 -11.18 4.31 16.35
CA VAL A 12 -11.97 5.34 15.65
C VAL A 12 -13.30 4.74 15.19
N VAL A 13 -14.40 5.47 15.35
CA VAL A 13 -15.75 4.97 15.06
C VAL A 13 -16.40 5.58 13.82
N SER A 14 -15.72 6.53 13.16
CA SER A 14 -16.19 7.17 11.92
C SER A 14 -15.06 7.93 11.21
N GLU A 15 -15.21 8.15 9.91
CA GLU A 15 -14.31 8.98 9.09
C GLU A 15 -14.22 10.41 9.65
N GLU A 16 -15.34 10.98 10.11
CA GLU A 16 -15.37 12.32 10.72
C GLU A 16 -14.55 12.39 12.01
N GLN A 17 -14.55 11.34 12.83
CA GLN A 17 -13.69 11.31 14.01
C GLN A 17 -12.22 11.22 13.62
N LEU A 18 -11.85 10.41 12.62
CA LEU A 18 -10.47 10.34 12.12
C LEU A 18 -9.98 11.71 11.66
N LYS A 19 -10.80 12.37 10.83
CA LYS A 19 -10.53 13.72 10.32
C LYS A 19 -10.45 14.75 11.43
N HIS A 20 -11.29 14.65 12.46
CA HIS A 20 -11.24 15.55 13.61
C HIS A 20 -9.95 15.35 14.43
N ILE A 21 -9.51 14.11 14.64
CA ILE A 21 -8.25 13.79 15.30
C ILE A 21 -7.10 14.50 14.59
N PHE A 22 -7.00 14.36 13.27
CA PHE A 22 -5.87 14.93 12.51
C PHE A 22 -5.94 16.45 12.28
N LYS A 23 -7.08 17.08 12.52
CA LYS A 23 -7.20 18.54 12.58
C LYS A 23 -6.77 19.13 13.92
N ALA A 24 -6.51 18.30 14.93
CA ALA A 24 -6.02 18.76 16.22
C ALA A 24 -4.61 19.34 16.10
N ASP A 25 -4.19 20.10 17.12
CA ASP A 25 -2.83 20.62 17.18
C ASP A 25 -1.88 19.54 17.71
N PHE A 26 -1.18 18.86 16.79
CA PHE A 26 -0.14 17.91 17.15
C PHE A 26 1.16 18.65 17.48
N PRO A 27 1.82 18.32 18.60
CA PRO A 27 3.10 18.92 18.97
C PRO A 27 4.21 18.57 17.98
N LEU A 28 4.05 17.48 17.22
CA LEU A 28 5.00 16.96 16.25
C LEU A 28 4.26 16.58 14.97
N LYS A 29 4.93 16.72 13.82
CA LYS A 29 4.32 16.45 12.50
C LYS A 29 4.80 15.13 11.87
N ASN A 30 5.86 14.53 12.41
CA ASN A 30 6.40 13.26 11.93
C ASN A 30 6.33 12.22 13.06
N PHE A 31 5.73 11.08 12.74
CA PHE A 31 5.58 9.91 13.60
C PHE A 31 6.21 8.71 12.90
N ARG A 32 6.62 7.73 13.70
CA ARG A 32 7.14 6.47 13.15
C ARG A 32 6.01 5.69 12.51
N GLU A 33 4.92 5.48 13.22
CA GLU A 33 3.89 4.53 12.80
C GLU A 33 2.47 5.04 13.03
N ILE A 34 1.55 4.65 12.13
CA ILE A 34 0.11 4.68 12.40
C ILE A 34 -0.47 3.27 12.22
N ARG A 35 -1.32 2.87 13.19
CA ARG A 35 -2.07 1.61 13.14
C ARG A 35 -3.57 1.87 13.15
N ILE A 36 -4.26 1.24 12.21
CA ILE A 36 -5.72 1.07 12.19
C ILE A 36 -5.95 -0.41 11.89
N VAL A 37 -6.26 -1.20 12.91
CA VAL A 37 -6.38 -2.65 12.82
C VAL A 37 -7.70 -3.11 13.42
N ASP A 38 -8.34 -4.10 12.81
CA ASP A 38 -9.63 -4.66 13.25
C ASP A 38 -10.76 -3.62 13.37
N ASN A 39 -10.64 -2.51 12.64
CA ASN A 39 -11.64 -1.45 12.56
C ASN A 39 -12.76 -1.83 11.60
N ASN A 40 -13.99 -1.91 12.11
CA ASN A 40 -15.14 -2.30 11.31
C ASN A 40 -15.98 -1.11 10.80
N THR A 41 -15.57 0.13 11.09
CA THR A 41 -16.37 1.34 10.83
C THR A 41 -15.91 2.10 9.59
N LEU A 42 -14.60 2.23 9.39
CA LEU A 42 -14.03 3.00 8.30
C LEU A 42 -14.22 2.28 6.97
N LYS A 43 -14.84 2.97 6.02
CA LYS A 43 -15.01 2.52 4.64
C LYS A 43 -14.19 3.33 3.65
N VAL A 44 -13.91 4.59 3.96
CA VAL A 44 -13.17 5.48 3.08
C VAL A 44 -12.04 6.15 3.84
N LEU A 45 -10.86 6.18 3.24
CA LEU A 45 -9.76 7.04 3.69
C LEU A 45 -9.76 8.28 2.80
N GLU A 46 -10.29 9.38 3.32
CA GLU A 46 -10.49 10.61 2.56
C GLU A 46 -9.16 11.28 2.16
N ALA A 47 -9.20 12.05 1.08
CA ALA A 47 -8.07 12.84 0.62
C ALA A 47 -7.52 13.76 1.74
N SER A 48 -6.20 13.76 1.91
CA SER A 48 -5.48 14.55 2.92
C SER A 48 -5.97 14.35 4.37
N VAL A 49 -6.49 13.17 4.71
CA VAL A 49 -7.06 12.88 6.05
C VAL A 49 -6.08 13.15 7.20
N PHE A 50 -4.78 12.95 6.99
CA PHE A 50 -3.75 13.17 8.02
C PHE A 50 -3.33 14.63 8.19
N HIS A 51 -3.86 15.56 7.39
CA HIS A 51 -3.69 17.00 7.56
C HIS A 51 -2.23 17.45 7.82
N GLY A 52 -1.28 16.88 7.06
CA GLY A 52 0.15 17.20 7.17
C GLY A 52 0.91 16.43 8.26
N ILE A 53 0.26 15.51 8.98
CA ILE A 53 0.94 14.52 9.81
C ILE A 53 1.50 13.41 8.91
N SER A 54 2.79 13.14 9.02
CA SER A 54 3.52 12.16 8.23
C SER A 54 3.88 10.93 9.07
N PHE A 55 3.88 9.77 8.41
CA PHE A 55 4.23 8.47 8.99
C PHE A 55 5.31 7.78 8.17
N GLU A 56 6.20 7.05 8.83
CA GLU A 56 7.19 6.18 8.17
C GLU A 56 6.57 4.80 7.86
N ILE A 57 5.71 4.30 8.75
CA ILE A 57 5.04 3.00 8.64
C ILE A 57 3.53 3.22 8.75
N ILE A 58 2.78 2.72 7.77
CA ILE A 58 1.33 2.84 7.71
C ILE A 58 0.70 1.45 7.67
N TYR A 59 0.03 1.07 8.76
CA TYR A 59 -0.70 -0.19 8.86
C TYR A 59 -2.19 0.06 8.98
N ILE A 60 -2.93 -0.28 7.93
CA ILE A 60 -4.39 -0.23 7.88
C ILE A 60 -4.87 -1.63 7.51
N ILE A 61 -4.89 -2.55 8.47
CA ILE A 61 -4.98 -4.00 8.21
C ILE A 61 -6.25 -4.58 8.86
N HIS A 62 -6.89 -5.57 8.25
CA HIS A 62 -8.07 -6.24 8.81
C HIS A 62 -9.25 -5.28 9.08
N ASN A 63 -9.48 -4.30 8.19
CA ASN A 63 -10.61 -3.36 8.31
C ASN A 63 -11.66 -3.58 7.20
N ASN A 64 -12.67 -2.71 7.19
CA ASN A 64 -13.72 -2.70 6.16
C ASN A 64 -13.49 -1.63 5.06
N LEU A 65 -12.24 -1.19 4.87
CA LEU A 65 -11.93 -0.10 3.95
C LEU A 65 -12.23 -0.49 2.50
N GLU A 66 -13.08 0.27 1.82
CA GLU A 66 -13.53 0.05 0.44
C GLU A 66 -12.76 0.93 -0.56
N VAL A 67 -12.35 2.12 -0.13
CA VAL A 67 -11.67 3.13 -0.97
C VAL A 67 -10.57 3.85 -0.18
N ILE A 68 -9.40 4.00 -0.81
CA ILE A 68 -8.39 4.98 -0.42
C ILE A 68 -8.38 6.05 -1.51
N GLU A 69 -8.85 7.26 -1.19
CA GLU A 69 -8.91 8.34 -2.17
C GLU A 69 -7.50 8.79 -2.60
N SER A 70 -7.41 9.36 -3.80
CA SER A 70 -6.21 10.08 -4.23
C SER A 70 -5.82 11.13 -3.19
N GLN A 71 -4.52 11.22 -2.91
CA GLN A 71 -3.93 12.12 -1.92
C GLN A 71 -4.32 11.83 -0.46
N ALA A 72 -4.97 10.71 -0.14
CA ALA A 72 -5.28 10.34 1.25
C ALA A 72 -4.01 10.29 2.13
N LEU A 73 -2.91 9.82 1.56
CA LEU A 73 -1.62 9.63 2.22
C LEU A 73 -0.55 10.68 1.81
N ASN A 74 -0.94 11.80 1.20
CA ASN A 74 -0.02 12.76 0.59
C ASN A 74 1.04 13.35 1.53
N SER A 75 0.71 13.49 2.81
CA SER A 75 1.65 13.97 3.83
C SER A 75 2.82 13.01 4.08
N CYS A 76 2.70 11.75 3.63
CA CYS A 76 3.67 10.69 3.87
C CYS A 76 4.61 10.42 2.69
N TYR A 77 4.42 11.08 1.53
CA TYR A 77 5.22 10.86 0.30
C TYR A 77 6.73 10.84 0.57
N GLU A 78 7.26 11.82 1.29
CA GLU A 78 8.71 11.97 1.49
C GLU A 78 9.30 11.02 2.56
N ASN A 79 8.47 10.35 3.36
CA ASN A 79 8.93 9.65 4.57
C ASN A 79 8.49 8.20 4.68
N ALA A 80 7.37 7.80 4.06
CA ALA A 80 6.88 6.43 4.20
C ALA A 80 7.87 5.43 3.59
N THR A 81 8.25 4.46 4.42
CA THR A 81 9.07 3.30 4.05
C THR A 81 8.22 2.05 3.90
N GLU A 82 7.08 1.99 4.60
CA GLU A 82 6.20 0.82 4.60
C GLU A 82 4.73 1.24 4.58
N ILE A 83 3.96 0.68 3.63
CA ILE A 83 2.52 0.86 3.51
C ILE A 83 1.89 -0.52 3.37
N VAL A 84 1.12 -0.94 4.37
CA VAL A 84 0.37 -2.19 4.35
C VAL A 84 -1.10 -1.91 4.64
N VAL A 85 -1.92 -2.09 3.60
CA VAL A 85 -3.37 -1.90 3.61
C VAL A 85 -4.11 -3.22 3.30
N SER A 86 -3.47 -4.34 3.63
CA SER A 86 -3.95 -5.70 3.36
C SER A 86 -5.17 -6.09 4.21
N TYR A 87 -5.93 -7.08 3.78
CA TYR A 87 -7.12 -7.58 4.47
C TYR A 87 -8.19 -6.49 4.67
N ASN A 88 -8.54 -5.82 3.57
CA ASN A 88 -9.64 -4.85 3.52
C ASN A 88 -10.63 -5.26 2.42
N LYS A 89 -11.44 -4.31 1.94
CA LYS A 89 -12.37 -4.48 0.82
C LYS A 89 -12.06 -3.48 -0.29
N ILE A 90 -10.79 -3.11 -0.43
CA ILE A 90 -10.37 -2.03 -1.33
C ILE A 90 -10.64 -2.47 -2.77
N THR A 91 -11.45 -1.67 -3.46
CA THR A 91 -11.79 -1.89 -4.89
C THR A 91 -11.08 -0.90 -5.81
N SER A 92 -10.56 0.21 -5.26
CA SER A 92 -9.86 1.25 -5.99
C SER A 92 -8.73 1.84 -5.14
N PHE A 93 -7.56 2.00 -5.76
CA PHE A 93 -6.35 2.58 -5.18
C PHE A 93 -5.60 3.40 -6.25
N SER A 94 -5.09 4.57 -5.87
CA SER A 94 -4.36 5.49 -6.77
C SER A 94 -2.91 5.04 -6.96
N PHE A 95 -2.70 4.00 -7.79
CA PHE A 95 -1.38 3.43 -8.03
C PHE A 95 -0.36 4.42 -8.64
N ASP A 96 -0.83 5.40 -9.41
CA ASP A 96 0.01 6.45 -10.01
C ASP A 96 0.72 7.31 -8.96
N GLU A 97 0.14 7.44 -7.77
CA GLU A 97 0.73 8.16 -6.63
C GLU A 97 1.87 7.39 -5.95
N LEU A 98 2.02 6.07 -6.18
CA LEU A 98 3.12 5.30 -5.58
C LEU A 98 4.49 5.82 -6.01
N SER A 99 4.60 6.37 -7.22
CA SER A 99 5.82 7.00 -7.73
C SER A 99 6.33 8.17 -6.87
N GLN A 100 5.46 8.74 -6.01
CA GLN A 100 5.79 9.85 -5.11
C GLN A 100 6.51 9.40 -3.82
N TYR A 101 6.67 8.09 -3.58
CA TYR A 101 7.31 7.56 -2.38
C TYR A 101 8.74 7.06 -2.65
N PRO A 102 9.76 7.94 -2.66
CA PRO A 102 11.12 7.56 -3.02
C PRO A 102 11.78 6.60 -2.02
N LYS A 103 11.22 6.43 -0.82
CA LYS A 103 11.75 5.60 0.27
C LYS A 103 10.94 4.31 0.50
N LEU A 104 9.85 4.09 -0.24
CA LEU A 104 8.97 2.95 -0.03
C LEU A 104 9.72 1.65 -0.35
N SER A 105 10.02 0.88 0.67
CA SER A 105 10.68 -0.42 0.57
C SER A 105 9.70 -1.58 0.70
N HIS A 106 8.56 -1.36 1.36
CA HIS A 106 7.54 -2.39 1.60
C HIS A 106 6.16 -1.89 1.20
N PHE A 107 5.53 -2.58 0.24
CA PHE A 107 4.15 -2.30 -0.16
C PHE A 107 3.30 -3.57 -0.11
N GLY A 108 2.19 -3.50 0.63
CA GLY A 108 1.24 -4.59 0.79
C GLY A 108 -0.20 -4.12 0.61
N ILE A 109 -0.92 -4.73 -0.34
CA ILE A 109 -2.37 -4.55 -0.53
C ILE A 109 -3.07 -5.90 -0.76
N SER A 110 -2.48 -6.99 -0.26
CA SER A 110 -3.04 -8.33 -0.39
C SER A 110 -4.42 -8.48 0.26
N SER A 111 -5.21 -9.46 -0.19
CA SER A 111 -6.52 -9.77 0.38
C SER A 111 -7.46 -8.57 0.34
N ASN A 112 -7.64 -8.03 -0.85
CA ASN A 112 -8.54 -6.94 -1.18
C ASN A 112 -9.42 -7.35 -2.38
N SER A 113 -10.05 -6.42 -3.07
CA SER A 113 -10.92 -6.71 -4.22
C SER A 113 -10.55 -5.83 -5.41
N LEU A 114 -9.26 -5.68 -5.66
CA LEU A 114 -8.74 -4.92 -6.80
C LEU A 114 -9.02 -5.69 -8.09
N ASN A 115 -9.85 -5.14 -8.98
CA ASN A 115 -10.14 -5.80 -10.25
C ASN A 115 -8.97 -5.73 -11.26
N VAL A 116 -8.16 -4.66 -11.20
CA VAL A 116 -7.07 -4.40 -12.14
C VAL A 116 -5.90 -3.76 -11.42
N ILE A 117 -4.68 -4.18 -11.75
CA ILE A 117 -3.45 -3.47 -11.36
C ILE A 117 -2.82 -2.89 -12.64
N PRO A 118 -2.70 -1.55 -12.76
CA PRO A 118 -2.16 -0.89 -13.95
C PRO A 118 -0.74 -1.35 -14.33
N ALA A 119 -0.38 -1.25 -15.61
CA ALA A 119 0.92 -1.68 -16.14
C ALA A 119 2.11 -0.82 -15.67
N ASP A 120 1.84 0.36 -15.14
CA ASP A 120 2.78 1.34 -14.61
C ASP A 120 2.62 1.55 -13.10
N ALA A 121 1.82 0.71 -12.43
CA ALA A 121 1.46 0.85 -11.02
C ALA A 121 2.66 1.00 -10.07
N PHE A 122 3.78 0.38 -10.40
CA PHE A 122 4.99 0.37 -9.57
C PHE A 122 6.14 1.16 -10.21
N HIS A 123 5.86 2.02 -11.19
CA HIS A 123 6.88 2.85 -11.83
C HIS A 123 7.52 3.82 -10.83
N GLY A 124 8.84 3.95 -10.88
CA GLY A 124 9.60 4.88 -10.03
C GLY A 124 9.87 4.38 -8.61
N LEU A 125 9.35 3.22 -8.22
CA LEU A 125 9.59 2.60 -6.90
C LEU A 125 10.97 1.95 -6.80
N THR A 126 12.04 2.74 -6.95
CA THR A 126 13.41 2.22 -7.01
C THR A 126 13.90 1.66 -5.68
N ALA A 127 13.29 2.04 -4.55
CA ALA A 127 13.63 1.55 -3.22
C ALA A 127 12.84 0.29 -2.81
N LEU A 128 11.90 -0.18 -3.63
CA LEU A 128 11.01 -1.27 -3.26
C LEU A 128 11.76 -2.60 -3.16
N GLU A 129 11.62 -3.25 -2.00
CA GLU A 129 12.25 -4.53 -1.65
C GLU A 129 11.20 -5.65 -1.54
N HIS A 130 10.00 -5.33 -1.05
CA HIS A 130 8.93 -6.28 -0.80
C HIS A 130 7.61 -5.80 -1.40
N LEU A 131 7.01 -6.64 -2.24
CA LEU A 131 5.73 -6.35 -2.90
C LEU A 131 4.73 -7.49 -2.72
N TYR A 132 3.65 -7.24 -1.98
CA TYR A 132 2.61 -8.22 -1.67
C TYR A 132 1.25 -7.75 -2.16
N ILE A 133 0.75 -8.40 -3.21
CA ILE A 133 -0.54 -8.08 -3.83
C ILE A 133 -1.42 -9.32 -4.07
N SER A 134 -1.10 -10.43 -3.40
CA SER A 134 -1.87 -11.68 -3.45
C SER A 134 -3.35 -11.50 -3.10
N ASP A 135 -4.21 -12.41 -3.55
CA ASP A 135 -5.64 -12.45 -3.18
C ASP A 135 -6.41 -11.15 -3.52
N ASN A 136 -6.27 -10.66 -4.75
CA ASN A 136 -7.05 -9.52 -5.23
C ASN A 136 -7.97 -9.87 -6.41
N ASN A 137 -7.84 -11.06 -7.00
CA ASN A 137 -8.46 -11.44 -8.27
C ASN A 137 -8.15 -10.44 -9.41
N ALA A 138 -7.04 -9.69 -9.30
CA ALA A 138 -6.71 -8.63 -10.23
C ALA A 138 -6.19 -9.18 -11.55
N ASP A 139 -6.58 -8.55 -12.66
CA ASP A 139 -5.83 -8.65 -13.90
C ASP A 139 -4.51 -7.90 -13.75
N ILE A 140 -3.39 -8.64 -13.78
CA ILE A 140 -2.04 -8.07 -13.66
C ILE A 140 -1.40 -8.06 -15.06
N VAL A 141 -1.42 -6.91 -15.71
CA VAL A 141 -0.91 -6.77 -17.08
C VAL A 141 0.40 -6.00 -17.07
N GLY A 142 1.53 -6.72 -17.16
CA GLY A 142 2.83 -6.10 -17.46
C GLY A 142 3.34 -5.07 -16.44
N SER A 143 2.82 -5.10 -15.21
CA SER A 143 2.97 -4.07 -14.17
C SER A 143 4.35 -3.93 -13.54
N PHE A 144 5.33 -4.71 -13.97
CA PHE A 144 6.62 -4.82 -13.30
C PHE A 144 7.71 -4.32 -14.24
N GLN A 145 7.95 -3.02 -14.21
CA GLN A 145 9.16 -2.43 -14.78
C GLN A 145 10.38 -2.84 -13.94
N GLU A 146 11.58 -2.37 -14.30
CA GLU A 146 12.80 -2.68 -13.54
C GLU A 146 12.71 -2.12 -12.11
N LEU A 147 12.52 -3.02 -11.14
CA LEU A 147 12.56 -2.75 -9.70
C LEU A 147 13.89 -3.31 -9.18
N PRO A 148 14.97 -2.49 -9.17
CA PRO A 148 16.34 -2.99 -9.04
C PRO A 148 16.65 -3.58 -7.66
N ASN A 149 15.89 -3.19 -6.63
CA ASN A 149 16.07 -3.64 -5.25
C ASN A 149 14.99 -4.64 -4.80
N LEU A 150 14.12 -5.11 -5.70
CA LEU A 150 13.03 -6.01 -5.30
C LEU A 150 13.56 -7.41 -4.97
N HIS A 151 13.31 -7.86 -3.74
CA HIS A 151 13.77 -9.14 -3.20
C HIS A 151 12.67 -10.20 -3.13
N ASP A 152 11.46 -9.83 -2.68
CA ASP A 152 10.32 -10.76 -2.57
C ASP A 152 9.08 -10.15 -3.24
N ILE A 153 8.43 -10.96 -4.06
CA ILE A 153 7.18 -10.62 -4.72
C ILE A 153 6.16 -11.75 -4.57
N ARG A 154 4.95 -11.39 -4.15
CA ARG A 154 3.83 -12.33 -3.99
C ARG A 154 2.61 -11.85 -4.75
N LEU A 155 2.24 -12.62 -5.76
CA LEU A 155 1.15 -12.31 -6.69
C LEU A 155 0.12 -13.44 -6.80
N ASP A 156 0.24 -14.49 -5.99
CA ASP A 156 -0.69 -15.62 -6.01
C ASP A 156 -2.15 -15.20 -5.79
N HIS A 157 -3.09 -16.00 -6.29
CA HIS A 157 -4.53 -15.68 -6.22
C HIS A 157 -4.90 -14.32 -6.89
N ASN A 158 -4.23 -14.03 -8.00
CA ASN A 158 -4.61 -13.02 -9.00
C ASN A 158 -4.82 -13.67 -10.37
N ASN A 159 -5.35 -12.92 -11.35
CA ASN A 159 -5.52 -13.40 -12.70
C ASN A 159 -4.25 -13.16 -13.54
N ILE A 160 -3.22 -13.97 -13.29
CA ILE A 160 -1.93 -13.90 -14.00
C ILE A 160 -1.93 -14.93 -15.12
N THR A 161 -2.02 -14.47 -16.36
CA THR A 161 -1.97 -15.33 -17.55
C THR A 161 -0.58 -15.45 -18.14
N ILE A 162 0.28 -14.45 -17.92
CA ILE A 162 1.64 -14.39 -18.47
C ILE A 162 2.58 -13.97 -17.35
N ILE A 163 3.65 -14.74 -17.15
CA ILE A 163 4.73 -14.34 -16.24
C ILE A 163 5.50 -13.17 -16.87
N PRO A 164 5.62 -12.03 -16.18
CA PRO A 164 6.36 -10.88 -16.67
C PRO A 164 7.83 -11.22 -16.96
N SER A 165 8.25 -11.08 -18.21
CA SER A 165 9.65 -11.33 -18.63
C SER A 165 10.67 -10.44 -17.90
N GLN A 166 10.22 -9.32 -17.33
CA GLN A 166 11.01 -8.37 -16.57
C GLN A 166 11.59 -8.97 -15.29
N PHE A 167 10.97 -10.01 -14.71
CA PHE A 167 11.52 -10.72 -13.55
C PHE A 167 12.91 -11.32 -13.84
N ILE A 168 13.21 -11.66 -15.10
CA ILE A 168 14.53 -12.16 -15.52
C ILE A 168 15.61 -11.07 -15.36
N LYS A 169 15.24 -9.79 -15.41
CA LYS A 169 16.17 -8.65 -15.31
C LYS A 169 16.38 -8.17 -13.87
N MET A 170 15.54 -8.59 -12.93
CA MET A 170 15.60 -8.16 -11.54
C MET A 170 16.67 -8.96 -10.77
N ALA A 171 17.90 -8.46 -10.77
CA ALA A 171 19.05 -9.17 -10.20
C ALA A 171 18.96 -9.38 -8.68
N ALA A 172 18.21 -8.53 -7.96
CA ALA A 172 17.99 -8.65 -6.52
C ALA A 172 16.87 -9.64 -6.15
N LEU A 173 16.12 -10.16 -7.13
CA LEU A 173 14.94 -10.97 -6.87
C LEU A 173 15.31 -12.35 -6.33
N ILE A 174 14.91 -12.64 -5.10
CA ILE A 174 15.21 -13.89 -4.37
C ILE A 174 14.01 -14.82 -4.40
N SER A 175 12.81 -14.26 -4.23
CA SER A 175 11.58 -15.03 -4.05
C SER A 175 10.46 -14.47 -4.94
N VAL A 176 9.77 -15.39 -5.61
CA VAL A 176 8.61 -15.11 -6.47
C VAL A 176 7.54 -16.15 -6.15
N THR A 177 6.41 -15.69 -5.61
CA THR A 177 5.24 -16.55 -5.35
C THR A 177 4.15 -16.23 -6.36
N LEU A 178 3.79 -17.23 -7.17
CA LEU A 178 2.77 -17.17 -8.21
C LEU A 178 1.88 -18.40 -8.10
N LEU A 179 0.57 -18.25 -8.31
CA LEU A 179 -0.31 -19.40 -8.51
C LEU A 179 -0.25 -19.79 -9.99
N CYS A 180 0.15 -21.03 -10.28
CA CYS A 180 0.19 -21.55 -11.64
C CYS A 180 -1.24 -21.85 -12.11
N LEU A 181 -1.86 -20.96 -12.89
CA LEU A 181 -3.03 -21.34 -13.69
C LEU A 181 -2.53 -22.11 -14.92
N THR A 182 -3.07 -23.31 -15.11
CA THR A 182 -2.83 -24.13 -16.30
C THR A 182 -3.04 -23.30 -17.56
N ILE A 183 -1.97 -23.12 -18.33
CA ILE A 183 -2.03 -22.64 -19.73
C ILE A 183 -3.02 -23.58 -20.44
N THR A 184 -4.13 -23.04 -20.93
CA THR A 184 -5.00 -23.76 -21.86
C THR A 184 -4.53 -23.53 -23.28
#